data_AF-A0A9R1GUA8-F1
#
_entry.id   AF-A0A9R1GUA8-F1
#
_cell.length_a   1.000
_cell.length_b   1.000
_cell.length_c   1.000
_cell.angle_alpha   90.00
_cell.angle_beta   90.00
_cell.angle_gamma   90.00
#
_symmetry.space_group_name_H-M   'P 1'
#
loop_
_entity.id
_entity.type
_entity.pdbx_description
1 polymer ?
#
loop_
_entity_poly.entity_id
_entity_poly.type
_entity_poly.pdbx_seq_one_letter_code
_entity_poly.pdbx_strand_id
1 'polypeptide(L)'
;MDVPWLLVAHGSVTALVVVSFLCGQWPIFEGTFVQSINHFLTSGAYRHFLRLVQAACGTGARDLVLGVEQYCCDRPNPILQVLYVAIIGGTYFIIVQSSFKYIPGYYVSVLHRYLSIVVVSIGAILFVLTSFSDPGTVTSENVSQYVSAYPFDNIIYVEKECSTCRITRPARAKHCRICNRCVARFDHHCGWMNNCIGEKNTRYFVAFLFW
;
A
#
# COMPACT_ATOMS: atom_id res chain seq x y z
N MET A 1 -10.50 -16.99 43.05
CA MET A 1 -10.67 -16.20 41.80
C MET A 1 -10.65 -17.21 40.68
N ASP A 2 -11.77 -17.42 40.02
CA ASP A 2 -11.86 -18.40 38.93
C ASP A 2 -11.10 -17.86 37.71
N VAL A 3 -10.23 -18.68 37.14
CA VAL A 3 -9.53 -18.32 35.90
C VAL A 3 -10.58 -18.23 34.79
N PRO A 4 -10.65 -17.11 34.04
CA PRO A 4 -11.58 -16.99 32.93
C PRO A 4 -11.09 -17.84 31.75
N TRP A 5 -11.33 -19.14 31.80
CA TRP A 5 -10.81 -20.12 30.84
C TRP A 5 -11.18 -19.82 29.38
N LEU A 6 -12.33 -19.20 29.13
CA LEU A 6 -12.73 -18.73 27.80
C LEU A 6 -11.79 -17.64 27.26
N LEU A 7 -11.40 -16.69 28.10
CA LEU A 7 -10.47 -15.62 27.73
C LEU A 7 -9.07 -16.18 27.48
N VAL A 8 -8.63 -17.13 28.31
CA VAL A 8 -7.34 -17.82 28.14
C VAL A 8 -7.31 -18.61 26.84
N ALA A 9 -8.38 -19.37 26.54
CA ALA A 9 -8.50 -20.12 25.30
C ALA A 9 -8.50 -19.18 24.08
N HIS A 10 -9.32 -18.12 24.10
CA HIS A 10 -9.35 -17.13 23.02
C HIS A 10 -7.99 -16.46 22.82
N GLY A 11 -7.34 -16.01 23.90
CA GLY A 11 -6.01 -15.42 23.85
C GLY A 11 -4.96 -16.36 23.27
N SER A 12 -5.03 -17.65 23.63
CA SER A 12 -4.10 -18.67 23.13
C SER A 12 -4.29 -18.95 21.64
N VAL A 13 -5.55 -19.06 21.18
CA VAL A 13 -5.86 -19.23 19.75
C VAL A 13 -5.44 -18.00 18.95
N THR A 14 -5.76 -16.80 19.43
CA THR A 14 -5.36 -15.55 18.78
C THR A 14 -3.84 -15.43 18.70
N ALA A 15 -3.13 -15.71 19.79
CA ALA A 15 -1.67 -15.71 19.81
C ALA A 15 -1.10 -16.72 18.80
N LEU A 16 -1.66 -17.94 18.75
CA LEU A 16 -1.23 -18.95 17.77
C LEU A 16 -1.43 -18.48 16.33
N VAL A 17 -2.60 -17.92 16.00
CA VAL A 17 -2.90 -17.42 14.65
C VAL A 17 -1.95 -16.28 14.29
N VAL A 18 -1.74 -15.31 15.18
CA VAL A 18 -0.87 -14.15 14.96
C VAL A 18 0.59 -14.59 14.80
N VAL A 19 1.09 -15.46 15.69
CA VAL A 19 2.46 -16.00 15.61
C VAL A 19 2.65 -16.80 14.32
N SER A 20 1.67 -17.64 13.97
CA SER A 20 1.73 -18.40 12.72
C SER A 20 1.74 -17.47 11.51
N PHE A 21 0.89 -16.45 11.47
CA PHE A 21 0.83 -15.49 10.36
C PHE A 21 2.12 -14.68 10.21
N LEU A 22 2.66 -14.15 11.30
CA LEU A 22 3.83 -13.26 11.28
C LEU A 22 5.18 -14.01 11.19
N CYS A 23 5.31 -15.12 11.93
CA CYS A 23 6.58 -15.80 12.14
C CYS A 23 6.65 -17.18 11.50
N GLY A 24 5.55 -17.74 10.99
CA GLY A 24 5.52 -19.13 10.51
C GLY A 24 6.38 -19.45 9.28
N GLN A 25 6.97 -18.42 8.64
CA GLN A 25 7.98 -18.57 7.58
C GLN A 25 9.42 -18.70 8.13
N TRP A 26 9.62 -18.57 9.45
CA TRP A 26 10.95 -18.62 10.05
C TRP A 26 11.50 -20.05 10.08
N PRO A 27 12.83 -20.23 9.98
CA PRO A 27 13.46 -21.55 9.99
C PRO A 27 13.08 -22.42 11.20
N ILE A 28 12.84 -21.80 12.36
CA ILE A 28 12.48 -22.51 13.60
C ILE A 28 11.12 -23.25 13.51
N PHE A 29 10.27 -22.86 12.57
CA PHE A 29 8.94 -23.45 12.37
C PHE A 29 8.87 -24.35 11.14
N GLU A 30 9.98 -24.59 10.44
CA GLU A 30 10.01 -25.45 9.26
C GLU A 30 9.58 -26.89 9.61
N GLY A 31 8.65 -27.44 8.82
CA GLY A 31 8.03 -28.74 9.05
C GLY A 31 6.99 -28.78 10.18
N THR A 32 6.72 -27.66 10.86
CA THR A 32 5.81 -27.63 12.00
C THR A 32 4.36 -27.29 11.60
N PHE A 33 3.44 -27.48 12.54
CA PHE A 33 2.05 -27.06 12.37
C PHE A 33 1.91 -25.52 12.25
N VAL A 34 2.82 -24.74 12.84
CA VAL A 34 2.84 -23.27 12.76
C VAL A 34 3.11 -22.83 11.31
N GLN A 35 4.08 -23.47 10.63
CA GLN A 35 4.31 -23.26 9.21
C GLN A 35 3.11 -23.71 8.36
N SER A 36 2.46 -24.81 8.72
CA SER A 36 1.24 -25.27 8.03
C SER A 36 0.10 -24.25 8.13
N ILE A 37 -0.13 -23.68 9.32
CA ILE A 37 -1.10 -22.60 9.51
C ILE A 37 -0.71 -21.38 8.68
N ASN A 38 0.58 -21.00 8.67
CA ASN A 38 1.05 -19.89 7.85
C ASN A 38 0.77 -20.11 6.36
N HIS A 39 1.13 -21.27 5.81
CA HIS A 39 0.85 -21.59 4.41
C HIS A 39 -0.64 -21.57 4.09
N PHE A 40 -1.48 -22.07 5.01
CA PHE A 40 -2.92 -21.99 4.86
C PHE A 40 -3.41 -20.54 4.82
N LEU A 41 -3.02 -19.72 5.80
CA LEU A 41 -3.48 -18.32 5.89
C LEU A 41 -2.97 -17.44 4.74
N THR A 42 -1.74 -17.64 4.28
CA THR A 42 -1.09 -16.76 3.28
C THR A 42 -1.44 -17.12 1.84
N SER A 43 -1.73 -18.38 1.54
CA SER A 43 -1.98 -18.82 0.15
C SER A 43 -2.94 -20.00 0.03
N GLY A 44 -3.01 -20.86 1.03
CA GLY A 44 -3.83 -22.07 1.01
C GLY A 44 -5.31 -21.74 0.95
N ALA A 45 -5.81 -20.90 1.86
CA ALA A 45 -7.20 -20.50 1.96
C ALA A 45 -7.70 -19.90 0.64
N TYR A 46 -6.94 -18.98 0.05
CA TYR A 46 -7.28 -18.37 -1.25
C TYR A 46 -7.32 -19.42 -2.38
N ARG A 47 -6.35 -20.34 -2.45
CA ARG A 47 -6.38 -21.45 -3.42
C ARG A 47 -7.56 -22.40 -3.24
N HIS A 48 -8.00 -22.67 -2.00
CA HIS A 48 -9.20 -23.46 -1.75
C HIS A 48 -10.45 -22.69 -2.18
N PHE A 49 -10.54 -21.39 -1.86
CA PHE A 49 -11.62 -20.53 -2.33
C PHE A 49 -11.75 -20.55 -3.84
N LEU A 50 -10.66 -20.35 -4.60
CA LEU A 50 -10.71 -20.40 -6.06
C LEU A 50 -11.17 -21.77 -6.60
N ARG A 51 -10.75 -22.88 -5.97
CA ARG A 51 -11.22 -24.23 -6.32
C ARG A 51 -12.71 -24.41 -6.02
N LEU A 52 -13.20 -23.89 -4.90
CA LEU A 52 -14.62 -23.92 -4.54
C LEU A 52 -15.45 -23.09 -5.53
N VAL A 53 -15.02 -21.89 -5.87
CA VAL A 53 -15.67 -21.05 -6.89
C VAL A 53 -15.72 -21.78 -8.23
N GLN A 54 -14.61 -22.41 -8.64
CA GLN A 54 -14.58 -23.19 -9.88
C GLN A 54 -15.52 -24.40 -9.83
N ALA A 55 -15.58 -25.11 -8.70
CA ALA A 55 -16.44 -26.28 -8.56
C ALA A 55 -17.93 -25.91 -8.51
N ALA A 56 -18.28 -24.80 -7.87
CA ALA A 56 -19.66 -24.35 -7.70
C ALA A 56 -20.19 -23.56 -8.91
N CYS A 57 -19.35 -22.75 -9.55
CA CYS A 57 -19.76 -21.76 -10.55
C CYS A 57 -19.02 -21.88 -11.90
N GLY A 58 -18.13 -22.86 -12.05
CA GLY A 58 -17.37 -23.11 -13.28
C GLY A 58 -16.10 -22.26 -13.44
N THR A 59 -15.35 -22.53 -14.51
CA THR A 59 -14.06 -21.88 -14.79
C THR A 59 -14.19 -20.39 -15.06
N GLY A 60 -15.25 -19.94 -15.74
CA GLY A 60 -15.49 -18.53 -16.02
C GLY A 60 -15.60 -17.67 -14.74
N ALA A 61 -16.20 -18.20 -13.67
CA ALA A 61 -16.30 -17.50 -12.39
C ALA A 61 -14.92 -17.37 -11.70
N ARG A 62 -14.10 -18.43 -11.75
CA ARG A 62 -12.71 -18.38 -11.26
C ARG A 62 -11.89 -17.36 -12.05
N ASP A 63 -12.00 -17.36 -13.37
CA ASP A 63 -11.25 -16.45 -14.23
C ASP A 63 -11.68 -14.99 -14.03
N LEU A 64 -12.97 -14.75 -13.75
CA LEU A 64 -13.45 -13.44 -13.32
C LEU A 64 -12.80 -12.99 -12.01
N VAL A 65 -12.75 -13.86 -10.98
CA VAL A 65 -12.09 -13.54 -9.70
C VAL A 65 -10.61 -13.20 -9.92
N LEU A 66 -9.90 -14.01 -10.71
CA LEU A 66 -8.49 -13.75 -11.05
C LEU A 66 -8.32 -12.45 -11.86
N GLY A 67 -9.28 -12.13 -12.74
CA GLY A 67 -9.29 -10.87 -13.48
C GLY A 67 -9.48 -9.65 -12.56
N VAL A 68 -10.37 -9.76 -11.56
CA VAL A 68 -10.55 -8.74 -10.52
C VAL A 68 -9.30 -8.59 -9.67
N GLU A 69 -8.69 -9.70 -9.23
CA GLU A 69 -7.41 -9.69 -8.51
C GLU A 69 -6.33 -8.96 -9.33
N GLN A 70 -6.18 -9.32 -10.61
CA GLN A 70 -5.21 -8.68 -11.49
C GLN A 70 -5.47 -7.18 -11.65
N TYR A 71 -6.74 -6.76 -11.76
CA TYR A 71 -7.07 -5.34 -11.88
C TYR A 71 -6.76 -4.57 -10.59
N CYS A 72 -7.15 -5.12 -9.44
CA CYS A 72 -7.02 -4.47 -8.13
C CYS A 72 -5.57 -4.45 -7.62
N CYS A 73 -4.80 -5.52 -7.87
CA CYS A 73 -3.50 -5.75 -7.24
C CYS A 73 -2.31 -5.56 -8.20
N ASP A 74 -2.47 -5.90 -9.49
CA ASP A 74 -1.36 -5.95 -10.46
C ASP A 74 -1.42 -4.86 -11.54
N ARG A 75 -2.40 -3.95 -11.46
CA ARG A 75 -2.55 -2.82 -12.40
C ARG A 75 -2.83 -1.51 -11.68
N PRO A 76 -2.42 -0.37 -12.24
CA PRO A 76 -2.80 0.94 -11.73
C PRO A 76 -4.31 1.11 -11.82
N ASN A 77 -4.96 1.46 -10.71
CA ASN A 77 -6.39 1.69 -10.61
C ASN A 77 -6.69 2.69 -9.48
N PRO A 78 -7.76 3.49 -9.59
CA PRO A 78 -8.06 4.55 -8.61
C PRO A 78 -8.86 4.07 -7.40
N ILE A 79 -9.13 2.76 -7.23
CA ILE A 79 -10.06 2.26 -6.21
C ILE A 79 -9.66 2.74 -4.82
N LEU A 80 -8.39 2.58 -4.44
CA LEU A 80 -7.89 3.00 -3.13
C LEU A 80 -7.89 4.52 -2.96
N GLN A 81 -7.68 5.28 -4.04
CA GLN A 81 -7.77 6.74 -4.01
C GLN A 81 -9.21 7.21 -3.75
N VAL A 82 -10.17 6.62 -4.47
CA VAL A 82 -11.61 6.90 -4.28
C VAL A 82 -12.04 6.52 -2.88
N LEU A 83 -11.63 5.36 -2.39
CA LEU A 83 -11.90 4.91 -1.03
C LEU A 83 -11.35 5.90 0.01
N TYR A 84 -10.10 6.34 -0.14
CA TYR A 84 -9.48 7.30 0.75
C TYR A 84 -10.24 8.64 0.78
N VAL A 85 -10.54 9.20 -0.39
CA VAL A 85 -11.30 10.46 -0.50
C VAL A 85 -12.71 10.32 0.09
N ALA A 86 -13.38 9.19 -0.15
CA ALA A 86 -14.70 8.92 0.41
C ALA A 86 -14.66 8.81 1.94
N ILE A 87 -13.66 8.13 2.51
CA ILE A 87 -13.50 8.00 3.97
C ILE A 87 -13.24 9.37 4.61
N ILE A 88 -12.25 10.12 4.12
CA ILE A 88 -11.88 11.42 4.68
C ILE A 88 -13.02 12.43 4.50
N GLY A 89 -13.57 12.53 3.29
CA GLY A 89 -14.67 13.44 2.97
C GLY A 89 -15.95 13.11 3.75
N GLY A 90 -16.33 11.83 3.79
CA GLY A 90 -17.50 11.36 4.53
C GLY A 90 -17.37 11.56 6.04
N THR A 91 -16.21 11.21 6.61
CA THR A 91 -15.95 11.43 8.04
C THR A 91 -16.00 12.91 8.39
N TYR A 92 -15.37 13.76 7.58
CA TYR A 92 -15.37 15.19 7.80
C TYR A 92 -16.77 15.80 7.66
N PHE A 93 -17.54 15.37 6.66
CA PHE A 93 -18.93 15.76 6.50
C PHE A 93 -19.77 15.43 7.74
N ILE A 94 -19.64 14.21 8.27
CA ILE A 94 -20.33 13.80 9.50
C ILE A 94 -19.92 14.70 10.67
N ILE A 95 -18.63 14.99 10.85
CA ILE A 95 -18.14 15.87 11.93
C ILE A 95 -18.77 17.27 11.82
N VAL A 96 -18.81 17.85 10.63
CA VAL A 96 -19.40 19.17 10.40
C VAL A 96 -20.90 19.18 10.70
N GLN A 97 -21.64 18.16 10.25
CA GLN A 97 -23.09 18.09 10.42
C GLN A 97 -23.52 17.68 11.84
N SER A 98 -22.65 16.99 12.59
CA SER A 98 -22.92 16.54 13.96
C SER A 98 -22.12 17.33 14.98
N SER A 99 -20.85 16.98 15.15
CA SER A 99 -19.98 17.46 16.22
C SER A 99 -19.90 18.99 16.28
N PHE A 100 -19.66 19.67 15.15
CA PHE A 100 -19.56 21.14 15.15
C PHE A 100 -20.90 21.84 15.42
N LYS A 101 -22.02 21.18 15.16
CA LYS A 101 -23.36 21.70 15.47
C LYS A 101 -23.67 21.56 16.97
N TYR A 102 -23.32 20.43 17.57
CA TYR A 102 -23.72 20.11 18.96
C TYR A 102 -22.69 20.49 20.02
N ILE A 103 -21.40 20.58 19.68
CA ILE A 103 -20.36 20.93 20.64
C ILE A 103 -20.31 22.46 20.78
N PRO A 104 -20.58 23.01 21.98
CA PRO A 104 -20.52 24.45 22.23
C PRO A 104 -19.13 25.05 21.94
N GLY A 105 -19.13 26.35 21.61
CA GLY A 105 -17.90 27.08 21.26
C GLY A 105 -16.85 27.16 22.36
N TYR A 106 -17.22 26.94 23.62
CA TYR A 106 -16.27 26.93 24.74
C TYR A 106 -15.40 25.66 24.78
N TYR A 107 -15.89 24.52 24.25
CA TYR A 107 -15.07 23.31 24.07
C TYR A 107 -14.34 23.29 22.74
N VAL A 108 -14.98 23.78 21.66
CA VAL A 108 -14.38 23.85 20.32
C VAL A 108 -14.61 25.24 19.77
N SER A 109 -13.59 26.09 19.91
CA SER A 109 -13.67 27.48 19.47
C SER A 109 -13.88 27.58 17.96
N VAL A 110 -14.43 28.71 17.53
CA VAL A 110 -14.64 29.02 16.11
C VAL A 110 -13.34 28.89 15.30
N LEU A 111 -12.22 29.28 15.89
CA LEU A 111 -10.90 29.14 15.28
C LEU A 111 -10.57 27.67 14.96
N HIS A 112 -10.81 26.74 15.89
CA HIS A 112 -10.55 25.32 15.66
C HIS A 112 -11.39 24.75 14.50
N ARG A 113 -12.63 25.23 14.35
CA ARG A 113 -13.53 24.79 13.26
C ARG A 113 -13.05 25.24 11.88
N TYR A 114 -12.52 26.46 11.77
CA TYR A 114 -11.95 26.94 10.50
C TYR A 114 -10.58 26.33 10.24
N LEU A 115 -9.75 26.21 11.27
CA LEU A 115 -8.44 25.59 11.16
C LEU A 115 -8.56 24.12 10.73
N SER A 116 -9.55 23.37 11.22
CA SER A 116 -9.76 21.98 10.79
C SER A 116 -10.05 21.87 9.28
N ILE A 117 -10.79 22.83 8.69
CA ILE A 117 -11.04 22.86 7.24
C ILE A 117 -9.73 23.04 6.48
N VAL A 118 -8.90 23.99 6.95
CA VAL A 118 -7.59 24.28 6.34
C VAL A 118 -6.68 23.06 6.44
N VAL A 119 -6.57 22.44 7.61
CA VAL A 119 -5.75 21.25 7.84
C VAL A 119 -6.21 20.10 6.94
N VAL A 120 -7.50 19.78 6.90
CA VAL A 120 -8.02 18.70 6.02
C VAL A 120 -7.75 18.99 4.54
N SER A 121 -7.86 20.26 4.14
CA SER A 121 -7.58 20.68 2.77
C SER A 121 -6.09 20.55 2.42
N ILE A 122 -5.17 20.85 3.35
CA ILE A 122 -3.74 20.62 3.17
C ILE A 122 -3.44 19.14 2.94
N GLY A 123 -4.03 18.26 3.75
CA GLY A 123 -3.90 16.80 3.57
C GLY A 123 -4.39 16.31 2.21
N ALA A 124 -5.55 16.79 1.78
CA ALA A 124 -6.10 16.48 0.46
C ALA A 124 -5.19 16.98 -0.68
N ILE A 125 -4.61 18.18 -0.54
CA ILE A 125 -3.66 18.72 -1.52
C ILE A 125 -2.40 17.87 -1.57
N LEU A 126 -1.81 17.51 -0.42
CA LEU A 126 -0.62 16.67 -0.36
C LEU A 126 -0.87 15.27 -0.96
N PHE A 127 -2.05 14.70 -0.71
CA PHE A 127 -2.51 13.46 -1.32
C PHE A 127 -2.56 13.56 -2.86
N VAL A 128 -3.18 14.61 -3.38
CA VAL A 128 -3.27 14.88 -4.83
C VAL A 128 -1.89 15.11 -5.43
N LEU A 129 -1.06 15.95 -4.81
CA LEU A 129 0.30 16.22 -5.27
C LEU A 129 1.12 14.92 -5.35
N THR A 130 1.06 14.08 -4.32
CA THR A 130 1.77 12.80 -4.32
C THR A 130 1.25 11.85 -5.40
N SER A 131 -0.09 11.78 -5.54
CA SER A 131 -0.77 10.91 -6.50
C SER A 131 -0.44 11.24 -7.96
N PHE A 132 -0.34 12.52 -8.32
CA PHE A 132 -0.24 12.94 -9.73
C PHE A 132 1.12 13.49 -10.14
N SER A 133 2.06 13.69 -9.21
CA SER A 133 3.41 14.12 -9.56
C SER A 133 4.20 13.03 -10.29
N ASP A 134 5.09 13.44 -11.20
CA ASP A 134 6.11 12.52 -11.74
C ASP A 134 6.97 11.99 -10.59
N PRO A 135 7.08 10.67 -10.40
CA PRO A 135 7.94 10.09 -9.36
C PRO A 135 9.44 10.19 -9.69
N GLY A 136 9.80 10.62 -10.89
CA GLY A 136 11.16 10.54 -11.42
C GLY A 136 11.26 9.42 -12.46
N THR A 137 10.34 9.41 -13.42
CA THR A 137 10.30 8.40 -14.48
C THR A 137 11.57 8.49 -15.34
N VAL A 138 12.27 7.36 -15.47
CA VAL A 138 13.50 7.24 -16.27
C VAL A 138 13.14 6.75 -17.67
N THR A 139 13.56 7.49 -18.68
CA THR A 139 13.32 7.21 -20.10
C THR A 139 14.64 7.23 -20.88
N SER A 140 14.61 6.83 -22.15
CA SER A 140 15.78 6.88 -23.05
C SER A 140 16.38 8.28 -23.17
N GLU A 141 15.55 9.33 -23.03
CA GLU A 141 15.97 10.72 -23.22
C GLU A 141 16.71 11.28 -22.00
N ASN A 142 16.37 10.81 -20.79
CA ASN A 142 16.90 11.36 -19.54
C ASN A 142 17.81 10.40 -18.76
N VAL A 143 17.96 9.15 -19.20
CA VAL A 143 18.75 8.12 -18.51
C VAL A 143 20.20 8.56 -18.26
N SER A 144 20.83 9.22 -19.23
CA SER A 144 22.21 9.70 -19.12
C SER A 144 22.39 10.71 -17.98
N GLN A 145 21.38 11.57 -17.76
CA GLN A 145 21.39 12.55 -16.67
C GLN A 145 21.32 11.85 -15.31
N TYR A 146 20.44 10.85 -15.15
CA TYR A 146 20.33 10.10 -13.90
C TYR A 146 21.55 9.23 -13.63
N VAL A 147 22.14 8.58 -14.64
CA VAL A 147 23.38 7.81 -14.49
C VAL A 147 24.53 8.72 -14.07
N SER A 148 24.59 9.95 -14.60
CA SER A 148 25.61 10.93 -14.21
C SER A 148 25.41 11.45 -12.78
N ALA A 149 24.16 11.68 -12.37
CA ALA A 149 23.83 12.15 -11.02
C ALA A 149 24.00 11.06 -9.95
N TYR A 150 23.82 9.79 -10.32
CA TYR A 150 23.93 8.63 -9.45
C TYR A 150 24.89 7.59 -10.04
N PRO A 151 26.22 7.85 -9.96
CA PRO A 151 27.22 6.96 -10.53
C PRO A 151 27.25 5.60 -9.82
N PHE A 152 27.67 4.58 -10.56
CA PHE A 152 27.83 3.22 -10.06
C PHE A 152 29.05 3.12 -9.14
N ASP A 153 28.86 2.53 -7.95
CA ASP A 153 29.94 2.26 -7.00
C ASP A 153 30.63 0.91 -7.25
N ASN A 154 30.03 0.06 -8.09
CA ASN A 154 30.45 -1.32 -8.36
C ASN A 154 30.56 -2.22 -7.12
N ILE A 155 29.89 -1.85 -6.03
CA ILE A 155 29.80 -2.63 -4.78
C ILE A 155 28.34 -3.02 -4.56
N ILE A 156 27.47 -2.02 -4.46
CA ILE A 156 26.02 -2.18 -4.25
C ILE A 156 25.28 -1.97 -5.56
N TYR A 157 25.71 -0.98 -6.34
CA TYR A 157 25.09 -0.59 -7.60
C TYR A 157 26.08 -0.80 -8.74
N VAL A 158 25.91 -1.93 -9.43
CA VAL A 158 26.57 -2.24 -10.70
C VAL A 158 25.65 -1.89 -11.87
N GLU A 159 26.26 -1.56 -13.01
CA GLU A 159 25.53 -1.26 -14.22
C GLU A 159 24.67 -2.44 -14.67
N LYS A 160 23.36 -2.21 -14.86
CA LYS A 160 22.40 -3.22 -15.32
C LYS A 160 21.38 -2.60 -16.26
N GLU A 161 21.02 -3.31 -17.32
CA GLU A 161 19.90 -2.93 -18.17
C GLU A 161 18.55 -3.31 -17.52
N CYS A 162 17.50 -2.52 -17.77
CA CYS A 162 16.14 -2.97 -17.57
C CYS A 162 15.68 -3.81 -18.77
N SER A 163 15.39 -5.10 -18.56
CA SER A 163 14.91 -5.99 -19.62
C SER A 163 13.59 -5.55 -20.29
N THR A 164 12.75 -4.81 -19.56
CA THR A 164 11.47 -4.30 -20.06
C THR A 164 11.62 -2.97 -20.79
N CYS A 165 12.29 -2.00 -20.15
CA CYS A 165 12.41 -0.64 -20.69
C CYS A 165 13.59 -0.47 -21.67
N ARG A 166 14.53 -1.42 -21.73
CA ARG A 166 15.74 -1.37 -22.58
C ARG A 166 16.60 -0.12 -22.38
N ILE A 167 16.75 0.28 -21.13
CA ILE A 167 17.61 1.39 -20.70
C ILE A 167 18.57 0.92 -19.60
N THR A 168 19.76 1.53 -19.54
CA THR A 168 20.65 1.39 -18.38
C THR A 168 19.94 1.90 -17.14
N ARG A 169 19.81 1.06 -16.12
CA ARG A 169 19.12 1.41 -14.89
C ARG A 169 20.06 2.24 -14.01
N PRO A 170 19.75 3.52 -13.73
CA PRO A 170 20.59 4.32 -12.83
C PRO A 170 20.71 3.67 -11.45
N ALA A 171 21.76 3.99 -10.70
CA ALA A 171 21.88 3.52 -9.32
C ALA A 171 20.62 3.90 -8.52
N ARG A 172 20.18 2.98 -7.64
CA ARG A 172 18.94 3.11 -6.84
C ARG A 172 17.61 3.14 -7.63
N ALA A 173 17.62 3.08 -8.95
CA ALA A 173 16.38 2.98 -9.74
C ALA A 173 15.86 1.54 -9.80
N LYS A 174 14.53 1.37 -9.93
CA LYS A 174 13.90 0.06 -10.17
C LYS A 174 12.78 0.18 -11.21
N HIS A 175 12.52 -0.92 -11.90
CA HIS A 175 11.35 -1.05 -12.78
C HIS A 175 10.14 -1.44 -11.93
N CYS A 176 9.10 -0.60 -11.96
CA CYS A 176 7.81 -0.92 -11.36
C CYS A 176 6.97 -1.66 -12.40
N ARG A 177 6.67 -2.94 -12.14
CA ARG A 177 5.84 -3.77 -13.02
C ARG A 177 4.40 -3.25 -13.13
N ILE A 178 3.84 -2.75 -12.03
CA ILE A 178 2.47 -2.22 -11.98
C ILE A 178 2.35 -0.98 -12.88
N CYS A 179 3.25 -0.01 -12.71
CA CYS A 179 3.26 1.20 -13.53
C CYS A 179 3.96 1.05 -14.89
N ASN A 180 4.55 -0.11 -15.16
CA ASN A 180 5.33 -0.44 -16.35
C ASN A 180 6.39 0.62 -16.74
N ARG A 181 7.18 1.10 -15.78
CA ARG A 181 8.22 2.11 -16.01
C ARG A 181 9.37 2.01 -15.00
N CYS A 182 10.55 2.47 -15.40
CA CYS A 182 11.67 2.69 -14.47
C CYS A 182 11.49 4.00 -13.72
N VAL A 183 11.81 4.00 -12.43
CA VAL A 183 11.70 5.17 -11.55
C VAL A 183 13.02 5.36 -10.82
N ALA A 184 13.54 6.59 -10.86
CA ALA A 184 14.76 6.99 -10.18
C ALA A 184 14.55 7.03 -8.66
N ARG A 185 15.58 6.59 -7.90
CA ARG A 185 15.51 6.41 -6.43
C ARG A 185 14.20 5.77 -5.97
N PHE A 186 13.81 4.69 -6.64
CA PHE A 186 12.54 4.03 -6.40
C PHE A 186 12.46 3.52 -4.96
N ASP A 187 11.40 3.93 -4.27
CA ASP A 187 11.05 3.43 -2.95
C ASP A 187 10.04 2.27 -3.08
N HIS A 188 8.81 2.57 -3.47
CA HIS A 188 7.76 1.58 -3.71
C HIS A 188 6.68 2.08 -4.69
N HIS A 189 5.80 1.17 -5.12
CA HIS A 189 4.52 1.54 -5.73
C HIS A 189 3.47 1.63 -4.64
N CYS A 190 2.83 2.79 -4.48
CA CYS A 190 1.81 3.00 -3.46
C CYS A 190 0.43 2.91 -4.09
N GLY A 191 -0.31 1.84 -3.77
CA GLY A 191 -1.68 1.66 -4.24
C GLY A 191 -2.62 2.79 -3.78
N TRP A 192 -2.41 3.33 -2.58
CA TRP A 192 -3.18 4.48 -2.06
C TRP A 192 -3.01 5.76 -2.88
N MET A 193 -1.84 5.93 -3.51
CA MET A 193 -1.54 7.07 -4.37
C MET A 193 -1.74 6.74 -5.86
N ASN A 194 -2.00 5.47 -6.18
CA ASN A 194 -1.98 4.92 -7.53
C ASN A 194 -0.75 5.38 -8.35
N ASN A 195 0.39 5.50 -7.69
CA ASN A 195 1.62 6.05 -8.26
C ASN A 195 2.85 5.45 -7.58
N CYS A 196 4.00 5.52 -8.25
CA CYS A 196 5.26 5.20 -7.60
C CYS A 196 5.69 6.32 -6.66
N ILE A 197 6.41 5.98 -5.60
CA ILE A 197 7.16 6.92 -4.78
C ILE A 197 8.63 6.81 -5.19
N GLY A 198 9.20 7.94 -5.60
CA GLY A 198 10.56 8.02 -6.11
C GLY A 198 11.13 9.41 -5.92
N GLU A 199 12.26 9.67 -6.57
CA GLU A 199 13.08 10.87 -6.39
C GLU A 199 12.28 12.19 -6.34
N LYS A 200 11.36 12.40 -7.27
CA LYS A 200 10.72 13.71 -7.47
C LYS A 200 9.48 13.95 -6.60
N ASN A 201 8.83 12.90 -6.11
CA ASN A 201 7.61 13.02 -5.30
C ASN A 201 7.77 12.55 -3.85
N THR A 202 8.92 11.99 -3.46
CA THR A 202 9.18 11.57 -2.07
C THR A 202 8.90 12.69 -1.06
N ARG A 203 9.23 13.95 -1.38
CA ARG A 203 8.97 15.09 -0.49
C ARG A 203 7.47 15.30 -0.18
N TYR A 204 6.61 15.10 -1.18
CA TYR A 204 5.17 15.24 -1.00
C TYR A 204 4.61 14.06 -0.21
N PHE A 205 5.11 12.86 -0.50
CA PHE A 205 4.73 11.65 0.22
C PHE A 205 5.10 11.74 1.71
N VAL A 206 6.32 12.17 2.03
CA VAL A 206 6.75 12.36 3.42
C VAL A 206 5.94 13.44 4.12
N ALA A 207 5.68 14.58 3.46
CA ALA A 207 4.82 15.62 4.02
C ALA A 207 3.38 15.12 4.25
N PHE A 208 2.84 14.30 3.34
CA PHE A 208 1.54 13.65 3.49
C PHE A 208 1.49 12.69 4.69
N LEU A 209 2.57 11.94 4.97
CA LEU A 209 2.63 11.03 6.12
C LEU A 209 2.74 11.75 7.47
N PHE A 210 3.29 12.97 7.49
CA PHE A 210 3.38 13.80 8.70
C PHE A 210 2.16 14.68 8.96
N TRP A 211 1.27 14.80 7.96
CA TRP A 211 -0.01 15.47 8.09
C TRP A 211 -1.00 14.59 8.88
#